data_AF-A0A917K0S8-F1
#
_entry.id   AF-A0A917K0S8-F1
#
_cell.length_a   1.000
_cell.length_b   1.000
_cell.length_c   1.000
_cell.angle_alpha   90.00
_cell.angle_beta   90.00
_cell.angle_gamma   90.00
#
_symmetry.space_group_name_H-M   'P 1'
#
loop_
_entity.id
_entity.type
_entity.pdbx_description
1 polymer ?
#
loop_
_entity_poly.entity_id
_entity_poly.type
_entity_poly.pdbx_seq_one_letter_code
_entity_poly.pdbx_strand_id
1 'polypeptide(L)'
;MGWQSGPLALFDIGGGSLEVAFGRGRLPDYVASLPLGASRLTREFFDGDGPPSERSLKALRRRVRHQLRDVAAQIRWEGPRTTVATSRAFQQPARLCGAAPGRQGPFVPRYLARADLRDCRDTLAALPVDRRAELPGICAPRAAQSLAGAVVGHTVMKLTGGQDAVCLSVGRP
;
A
#
# COMPACT_ATOMS: atom_id res chain seq x y z
N MET A 1 1.11 22.39 7.46
CA MET A 1 -0.12 22.47 6.66
C MET A 1 -1.29 22.63 7.61
N GLY A 2 -2.09 23.70 7.41
CA GLY A 2 -3.19 24.08 8.28
C GLY A 2 -4.44 23.23 8.10
N TRP A 3 -5.32 23.30 9.10
CA TRP A 3 -6.55 22.56 9.36
C TRP A 3 -7.70 22.74 8.34
N GLN A 4 -7.39 22.81 7.04
CA GLN A 4 -8.38 22.99 5.97
C GLN A 4 -8.24 21.95 4.84
N SER A 5 -7.60 20.80 5.09
CA SER A 5 -7.31 19.77 4.07
C SER A 5 -8.53 18.95 3.60
N GLY A 6 -9.74 19.23 4.11
CA GLY A 6 -10.93 18.42 3.83
C GLY A 6 -10.83 17.00 4.39
N PRO A 7 -11.81 16.12 4.08
CA PRO A 7 -11.79 14.75 4.57
C PRO A 7 -10.53 14.00 4.12
N LEU A 8 -9.88 13.32 5.06
CA LEU A 8 -8.64 12.58 4.89
C LEU A 8 -8.93 11.08 5.00
N ALA A 9 -8.33 10.28 4.12
CA ALA A 9 -8.20 8.84 4.31
C ALA A 9 -6.73 8.47 4.59
N LEU A 10 -6.51 7.58 5.54
CA LEU A 10 -5.21 7.07 5.94
C LEU A 10 -5.18 5.54 5.81
N PHE A 11 -4.09 5.03 5.22
CA PHE A 11 -3.84 3.60 5.05
C PHE A 11 -2.46 3.21 5.58
N ASP A 12 -2.38 2.23 6.48
CA ASP A 12 -1.12 1.64 6.94
C ASP A 12 -1.15 0.13 6.68
N ILE A 13 -0.19 -0.37 5.88
CA ILE A 13 -0.04 -1.81 5.67
C ILE A 13 1.10 -2.30 6.56
N GLY A 14 0.73 -2.92 7.68
CA GLY A 14 1.63 -3.65 8.56
C GLY A 14 1.94 -5.07 8.06
N GLY A 15 2.61 -5.84 8.92
CA GLY A 15 2.89 -7.26 8.66
C GLY A 15 1.67 -8.16 8.84
N GLY A 16 0.81 -7.84 9.82
CA GLY A 16 -0.37 -8.64 10.19
C GLY A 16 -1.69 -8.12 9.65
N SER A 17 -1.81 -6.81 9.47
CA SER A 17 -3.06 -6.11 9.15
C SER A 17 -2.85 -4.93 8.20
N LEU A 18 -3.96 -4.44 7.67
CA LEU A 18 -4.10 -3.13 7.05
C LEU A 18 -4.99 -2.29 7.97
N GLU A 19 -4.47 -1.18 8.46
CA GLU A 19 -5.21 -0.16 9.18
C GLU A 19 -5.76 0.86 8.19
N VAL A 20 -7.02 1.23 8.41
CA VAL A 20 -7.74 2.22 7.61
C VAL A 20 -8.39 3.19 8.56
N ALA A 21 -8.19 4.48 8.33
CA ALA A 21 -8.91 5.53 9.04
C ALA A 21 -9.39 6.59 8.06
N PHE A 22 -10.57 7.16 8.29
CA PHE A 22 -10.97 8.39 7.62
C PHE A 22 -11.58 9.36 8.61
N GLY A 23 -11.46 10.66 8.32
CA GLY A 23 -12.13 11.69 9.11
C GLY A 23 -12.10 13.06 8.48
N ARG A 24 -13.06 13.90 8.87
CA ARG A 24 -13.17 15.30 8.43
C ARG A 24 -12.48 16.29 9.38
N GLY A 25 -12.14 15.84 10.59
CA GLY A 25 -11.59 16.67 11.66
C GLY A 25 -10.36 16.06 12.33
N ARG A 26 -10.17 16.39 13.61
CA ARG A 26 -9.00 15.97 14.40
C ARG A 26 -8.98 14.48 14.75
N LEU A 27 -10.17 13.89 14.84
CA LEU A 27 -10.38 12.49 15.15
C LEU A 27 -10.96 11.79 13.91
N PRO A 28 -10.61 10.51 13.69
CA PRO A 28 -11.22 9.75 12.62
C PRO A 28 -12.70 9.50 12.93
N ASP A 29 -13.55 9.70 11.93
CA ASP A 29 -14.97 9.36 11.97
C ASP A 29 -15.18 7.84 11.79
N TYR A 30 -14.15 7.16 11.28
CA TYR A 30 -14.14 5.72 11.06
C TYR A 30 -12.73 5.16 11.15
N VAL A 31 -12.63 3.97 11.74
CA VAL A 31 -11.40 3.19 11.82
C VAL A 31 -11.73 1.72 11.59
N ALA A 32 -10.91 1.04 10.80
CA ALA A 32 -10.97 -0.40 10.61
C ALA A 32 -9.55 -1.00 10.60
N SER A 33 -9.42 -2.21 11.13
CA SER A 33 -8.24 -3.04 10.95
C SER A 33 -8.66 -4.32 10.23
N LEU A 34 -8.09 -4.54 9.06
CA LEU A 34 -8.38 -5.69 8.21
C LEU A 34 -7.21 -6.68 8.25
N PRO A 35 -7.44 -8.00 8.18
CA PRO A 35 -6.38 -9.01 8.18
C PRO A 35 -5.67 -9.08 6.80
N LEU A 36 -5.15 -7.95 6.33
CA LEU A 36 -4.54 -7.77 5.01
C LEU A 36 -3.07 -7.32 5.10
N GLY A 37 -2.37 -7.74 6.16
CA GLY A 37 -0.94 -7.44 6.32
C GLY A 37 -0.07 -8.16 5.30
N ALA A 38 1.04 -7.52 4.91
CA ALA A 38 1.90 -8.00 3.83
C ALA A 38 2.55 -9.37 4.18
N SER A 39 3.14 -9.51 5.37
CA SER A 39 3.72 -10.79 5.82
C SER A 39 2.67 -11.90 5.95
N ARG A 40 1.49 -11.57 6.49
CA ARG A 40 0.36 -12.50 6.62
C ARG A 40 -0.02 -13.06 5.26
N LEU A 41 -0.34 -12.18 4.32
CA LEU A 41 -0.81 -12.58 2.98
C LEU A 41 0.28 -13.31 2.17
N THR A 42 1.55 -12.99 2.41
CA THR A 42 2.67 -13.72 1.80
C THR A 42 2.66 -15.18 2.24
N ARG A 43 2.58 -15.44 3.55
CA ARG A 43 2.53 -16.81 4.09
C ARG A 43 1.26 -17.57 3.69
N GLU A 44 0.14 -16.87 3.49
CA GLU A 44 -1.14 -17.50 3.14
C GLU A 44 -1.25 -17.86 1.65
N PHE A 45 -0.55 -17.16 0.76
CA PHE A 45 -0.78 -17.27 -0.69
C PHE A 45 0.45 -17.62 -1.53
N PHE A 46 1.67 -17.40 -1.03
CA PHE A 46 2.89 -17.64 -1.78
C PHE A 46 3.72 -18.74 -1.13
N ASP A 47 4.06 -19.75 -1.93
CA ASP A 47 4.86 -20.89 -1.52
C ASP A 47 6.28 -20.74 -2.07
N GLY A 48 7.27 -20.78 -1.17
CA GLY A 48 8.69 -20.65 -1.52
C GLY A 48 9.08 -19.25 -2.03
N ASP A 49 10.28 -19.20 -2.62
CA ASP A 49 10.93 -17.95 -3.02
C ASP A 49 10.85 -17.65 -4.53
N GLY A 50 10.17 -18.51 -5.30
CA GLY A 50 9.97 -18.30 -6.74
C GLY A 50 8.92 -17.23 -7.09
N PRO A 51 8.79 -16.87 -8.38
CA PRO A 51 7.63 -16.12 -8.85
C PRO A 51 6.33 -16.88 -8.51
N PRO A 52 5.29 -16.21 -7.99
CA PRO A 52 4.05 -16.89 -7.62
C PRO A 52 3.28 -17.35 -8.85
N SER A 53 2.54 -18.45 -8.70
CA SER A 53 1.61 -18.89 -9.74
C SER A 53 0.52 -17.84 -10.00
N GLU A 54 0.02 -17.81 -11.24
CA GLU A 54 -1.11 -16.94 -11.60
C GLU A 54 -2.35 -17.22 -10.74
N ARG A 55 -2.57 -18.50 -10.40
CA ARG A 55 -3.66 -18.95 -9.53
C ARG A 55 -3.55 -18.33 -8.14
N SER A 56 -2.37 -18.40 -7.51
CA SER A 56 -2.10 -17.80 -6.20
C SER A 56 -2.29 -16.29 -6.22
N LEU A 57 -1.75 -15.60 -7.23
CA LEU A 57 -1.90 -14.16 -7.37
C LEU A 57 -3.36 -13.74 -7.62
N LYS A 58 -4.13 -14.51 -8.39
CA LYS A 58 -5.57 -14.29 -8.60
C LYS A 58 -6.35 -14.50 -7.30
N ALA A 59 -6.02 -15.53 -6.52
CA ALA A 59 -6.64 -15.83 -5.23
C ALA A 59 -6.38 -14.70 -4.21
N LEU A 60 -5.14 -14.24 -4.09
CA LEU A 60 -4.77 -13.11 -3.24
C LEU A 60 -5.57 -11.85 -3.62
N ARG A 61 -5.56 -11.48 -4.91
CA ARG A 61 -6.31 -10.32 -5.40
C ARG A 61 -7.81 -10.43 -5.10
N ARG A 62 -8.40 -11.63 -5.17
CA ARG A 62 -9.81 -11.87 -4.81
C ARG A 62 -10.04 -11.68 -3.31
N ARG A 63 -9.16 -12.24 -2.46
CA ARG A 63 -9.22 -12.12 -1.00
C ARG A 63 -9.18 -10.65 -0.57
N VAL A 64 -8.21 -9.90 -1.07
CA VAL A 64 -8.02 -8.47 -0.78
C VAL A 64 -9.24 -7.65 -1.21
N ARG A 65 -9.73 -7.83 -2.44
CA ARG A 65 -10.93 -7.10 -2.92
C ARG A 65 -12.18 -7.41 -2.10
N HIS A 66 -12.35 -8.66 -1.67
CA HIS A 66 -13.51 -9.06 -0.88
C HIS A 66 -13.49 -8.40 0.50
N GLN A 67 -12.36 -8.46 1.20
CA GLN A 67 -12.17 -7.83 2.52
C GLN A 67 -12.28 -6.31 2.49
N LEU A 68 -11.91 -5.67 1.38
CA LEU A 68 -11.98 -4.21 1.22
C LEU A 68 -13.35 -3.69 0.78
N ARG A 69 -14.32 -4.54 0.44
CA ARG A 69 -15.56 -4.11 -0.21
C ARG A 69 -16.31 -3.05 0.60
N ASP A 70 -16.56 -3.35 1.87
CA ASP A 70 -17.39 -2.50 2.73
C ASP A 70 -16.63 -1.24 3.13
N VAL A 71 -15.36 -1.38 3.51
CA VAL A 71 -14.46 -0.26 3.82
C VAL A 71 -14.34 0.71 2.64
N ALA A 72 -14.17 0.19 1.43
CA ALA A 72 -14.07 1.01 0.24
C ALA A 72 -15.41 1.70 -0.09
N ALA A 73 -16.56 1.08 0.18
CA ALA A 73 -17.85 1.72 0.02
C ALA A 73 -18.02 2.90 0.98
N GLN A 74 -17.66 2.72 2.25
CA GLN A 74 -17.65 3.79 3.25
C GLN A 74 -16.74 4.95 2.85
N ILE A 75 -15.51 4.66 2.42
CA ILE A 75 -14.57 5.71 2.00
C ILE A 75 -15.07 6.48 0.77
N ARG A 76 -15.65 5.79 -0.22
CA ARG A 76 -16.21 6.46 -1.41
C ARG A 76 -17.40 7.34 -1.06
N TRP A 77 -18.25 6.90 -0.13
CA TRP A 77 -19.38 7.69 0.37
C TRP A 77 -18.90 9.01 1.00
N GLU A 78 -17.80 8.95 1.75
CA GLU A 78 -17.26 10.11 2.46
C GLU A 78 -16.45 11.05 1.57
N GLY A 79 -15.93 10.56 0.44
CA GLY A 79 -15.26 11.37 -0.58
C GLY A 79 -14.02 12.12 -0.06
N PRO A 80 -12.97 11.42 0.44
CA PRO A 80 -11.77 12.08 0.93
C PRO A 80 -11.09 12.90 -0.16
N ARG A 81 -10.73 14.14 0.19
CA ARG A 81 -9.94 15.02 -0.69
C ARG A 81 -8.47 14.63 -0.71
N THR A 82 -7.98 14.10 0.40
CA THR A 82 -6.58 13.71 0.56
C THR A 82 -6.51 12.26 0.98
N THR A 83 -5.61 11.49 0.36
CA THR A 83 -5.26 10.14 0.79
C THR A 83 -3.80 10.07 1.20
N VAL A 84 -3.54 9.57 2.39
CA VAL A 84 -2.21 9.36 2.94
C VAL A 84 -1.97 7.87 3.17
N ALA A 85 -0.79 7.40 2.79
CA ALA A 85 -0.35 6.05 3.06
C ALA A 85 0.91 6.06 3.93
N THR A 86 0.92 5.26 4.99
CA THR A 86 1.94 5.30 6.04
C THR A 86 2.49 3.90 6.30
N SER A 87 3.34 3.34 5.44
CA SER A 87 4.09 2.12 5.80
C SER A 87 5.21 1.84 4.82
N ARG A 88 6.18 0.98 5.19
CA ARG A 88 7.22 0.58 4.23
C ARG A 88 6.65 -0.23 3.06
N ALA A 89 5.51 -0.89 3.21
CA ALA A 89 4.88 -1.62 2.11
C ALA A 89 4.36 -0.68 1.00
N PHE A 90 4.13 0.61 1.29
CA PHE A 90 3.92 1.65 0.29
C PHE A 90 5.22 2.37 -0.09
N GLN A 91 6.08 2.67 0.88
CA GLN A 91 7.30 3.45 0.63
C GLN A 91 8.31 2.70 -0.25
N GLN A 92 8.50 1.40 -0.05
CA GLN A 92 9.47 0.61 -0.82
C GLN A 92 9.11 0.51 -2.31
N PRO A 93 7.88 0.13 -2.71
CA PRO A 93 7.51 0.19 -4.12
C PRO A 93 7.53 1.62 -4.63
N ALA A 94 7.18 2.64 -3.84
CA ALA A 94 7.32 4.02 -4.29
C ALA A 94 8.76 4.40 -4.65
N ARG A 95 9.76 3.91 -3.90
CA ARG A 95 11.17 4.08 -4.28
C ARG A 95 11.52 3.40 -5.57
N LEU A 96 11.01 2.19 -5.78
CA LEU A 96 11.18 1.45 -7.02
C LEU A 96 10.60 2.24 -8.21
N CYS A 97 9.46 2.90 -8.00
CA CYS A 97 8.84 3.74 -9.02
C CYS A 97 9.37 5.20 -9.05
N GLY A 98 10.55 5.47 -8.46
CA GLY A 98 11.24 6.76 -8.60
C GLY A 98 10.96 7.82 -7.54
N ALA A 99 10.18 7.51 -6.49
CA ALA A 99 9.91 8.48 -5.42
C ALA A 99 11.18 8.91 -4.67
N ALA A 100 11.23 10.21 -4.37
CA ALA A 100 12.32 10.88 -3.68
C ALA A 100 12.76 10.14 -2.39
N PRO A 101 14.07 10.02 -2.12
CA PRO A 101 14.55 9.40 -0.91
C PRO A 101 14.24 10.12 0.38
N GLY A 102 13.91 9.36 1.44
CA GLY A 102 13.68 9.89 2.81
C GLY A 102 14.79 10.83 3.28
N ARG A 103 16.05 10.54 2.90
CA ARG A 103 17.23 11.38 3.20
C ARG A 103 17.17 12.82 2.63
N GLN A 104 16.31 13.07 1.63
CA GLN A 104 16.07 14.42 1.12
C GLN A 104 15.21 15.29 2.07
N GLY A 105 14.85 14.74 3.24
CA GLY A 105 14.19 15.46 4.30
C GLY A 105 12.68 15.15 4.41
N PRO A 106 12.10 15.48 5.57
CA PRO A 106 10.70 15.18 5.89
C PRO A 106 9.70 16.06 5.13
N PHE A 107 10.13 17.24 4.65
CA PHE A 107 9.26 18.19 3.97
C PHE A 107 9.16 17.97 2.46
N VAL A 108 9.95 17.04 1.89
CA VAL A 108 9.83 16.70 0.47
C VAL A 108 8.55 15.92 0.25
N PRO A 109 7.59 16.44 -0.53
CA PRO A 109 6.37 15.72 -0.82
C PRO A 109 6.70 14.46 -1.63
N ARG A 110 6.05 13.36 -1.28
CA ARG A 110 6.22 12.07 -1.94
C ARG A 110 4.87 11.54 -2.30
N TYR A 111 4.69 11.21 -3.57
CA TYR A 111 3.47 10.65 -4.08
C TYR A 111 3.77 9.29 -4.70
N LEU A 112 2.80 8.39 -4.61
CA LEU A 112 2.81 7.12 -5.33
C LEU A 112 1.57 7.08 -6.20
N ALA A 113 1.76 7.12 -7.52
CA ALA A 113 0.65 6.97 -8.45
C ALA A 113 0.20 5.51 -8.51
N ARG A 114 -1.10 5.30 -8.75
CA ARG A 114 -1.70 3.98 -8.85
C ARG A 114 -1.17 3.20 -10.05
N ALA A 115 -0.90 3.89 -11.16
CA ALA A 115 -0.30 3.32 -12.36
C ALA A 115 1.13 2.83 -12.07
N ASP A 116 1.95 3.65 -11.43
CA ASP A 116 3.31 3.27 -11.03
C ASP A 116 3.30 2.05 -10.11
N LEU A 117 2.41 2.02 -9.10
CA LEU A 117 2.28 0.88 -8.21
C LEU A 117 1.79 -0.39 -8.95
N ARG A 118 0.99 -0.25 -10.01
CA ARG A 118 0.58 -1.37 -10.86
C ARG A 118 1.79 -1.97 -11.56
N ASP A 119 2.63 -1.14 -12.15
CA ASP A 119 3.79 -1.57 -12.94
C ASP A 119 4.89 -2.16 -12.03
N CYS A 120 5.09 -1.54 -10.85
CA CYS A 120 5.94 -2.07 -9.79
C CYS A 120 5.43 -3.43 -9.26
N ARG A 121 4.11 -3.61 -9.09
CA ARG A 121 3.52 -4.92 -8.74
C ARG A 121 3.81 -5.97 -9.81
N ASP A 122 3.66 -5.63 -11.08
CA ASP A 122 3.84 -6.57 -12.18
C ASP A 122 5.32 -6.98 -12.32
N THR A 123 6.24 -6.04 -12.09
CA THR A 123 7.68 -6.31 -11.98
C THR A 123 7.98 -7.28 -10.82
N LEU A 124 7.43 -7.03 -9.63
CA LEU A 124 7.62 -7.92 -8.47
C LEU A 124 7.06 -9.32 -8.73
N ALA A 125 5.93 -9.44 -9.42
CA ALA A 125 5.31 -10.72 -9.73
C ALA A 125 6.13 -11.59 -10.68
N ALA A 126 6.97 -10.98 -11.53
CA ALA A 126 7.83 -11.69 -12.47
C ALA A 126 9.14 -12.23 -11.86
N LEU A 127 9.51 -11.77 -10.66
CA LEU A 127 10.81 -12.03 -10.06
C LEU A 127 10.72 -12.98 -8.84
N PRO A 128 11.71 -13.87 -8.64
CA PRO A 128 11.91 -14.55 -7.36
C PRO A 128 12.38 -13.57 -6.27
N VAL A 129 12.27 -14.00 -5.01
CA VAL A 129 12.46 -13.17 -3.81
C VAL A 129 13.87 -12.57 -3.71
N ASP A 130 14.90 -13.34 -4.05
CA ASP A 130 16.30 -12.90 -4.11
C ASP A 130 16.48 -11.75 -5.11
N ARG A 131 15.93 -11.86 -6.32
CA ARG A 131 15.98 -10.80 -7.33
C ARG A 131 15.15 -9.58 -6.94
N ARG A 132 14.05 -9.76 -6.20
CA ARG A 132 13.31 -8.63 -5.61
C ARG A 132 14.16 -7.88 -4.58
N ALA A 133 15.01 -8.56 -3.82
CA ALA A 133 15.87 -7.94 -2.81
C ALA A 133 16.95 -7.02 -3.41
N GLU A 134 17.29 -7.20 -4.68
CA GLU A 134 18.24 -6.37 -5.42
C GLU A 134 17.59 -5.10 -5.99
N LEU A 135 16.25 -5.01 -6.02
CA LEU A 135 15.54 -3.88 -6.60
C LEU A 135 15.73 -2.60 -5.76
N PRO A 136 15.86 -1.43 -6.40
CA PRO A 136 15.99 -0.16 -5.69
C PRO A 136 14.87 0.08 -4.66
N GLY A 137 15.26 0.24 -3.39
CA GLY A 137 14.34 0.54 -2.30
C GLY A 137 13.65 -0.67 -1.66
N ILE A 138 13.81 -1.87 -2.23
CA ILE A 138 13.40 -3.12 -1.58
C ILE A 138 14.56 -3.61 -0.72
N CYS A 139 14.32 -3.84 0.58
CA CYS A 139 15.32 -4.43 1.46
C CYS A 139 15.11 -5.93 1.56
N ALA A 140 16.21 -6.69 1.69
CA ALA A 140 16.17 -8.15 1.75
C ALA A 140 15.15 -8.72 2.75
N PRO A 141 15.04 -8.23 4.01
CA PRO A 141 14.06 -8.75 4.97
C PRO A 141 12.58 -8.54 4.56
N ARG A 142 12.33 -7.68 3.57
CA ARG A 142 10.97 -7.36 3.09
C ARG A 142 10.73 -7.80 1.65
N ALA A 143 11.72 -8.40 0.98
CA ALA A 143 11.62 -8.81 -0.41
C ALA A 143 10.49 -9.82 -0.64
N ALA A 144 10.36 -10.82 0.24
CA ALA A 144 9.29 -11.84 0.16
C ALA A 144 7.90 -11.20 0.19
N GLN A 145 7.68 -10.27 1.13
CA GLN A 145 6.37 -9.64 1.35
C GLN A 145 6.06 -8.43 0.46
N SER A 146 7.02 -7.96 -0.32
CA SER A 146 6.88 -6.77 -1.17
C SER A 146 5.72 -6.89 -2.16
N LEU A 147 5.56 -8.06 -2.79
CA LEU A 147 4.49 -8.30 -3.76
C LEU A 147 3.11 -8.29 -3.11
N ALA A 148 2.94 -8.96 -1.97
CA ALA A 148 1.67 -8.97 -1.24
C ALA A 148 1.29 -7.54 -0.82
N GLY A 149 2.25 -6.78 -0.30
CA GLY A 149 2.07 -5.36 0.04
C GLY A 149 1.65 -4.52 -1.18
N ALA A 150 2.30 -4.69 -2.33
CA ALA A 150 1.96 -3.98 -3.56
C ALA A 150 0.55 -4.33 -4.08
N VAL A 151 0.13 -5.60 -3.96
CA VAL A 151 -1.24 -6.04 -4.31
C VAL A 151 -2.27 -5.36 -3.40
N VAL A 152 -2.04 -5.32 -2.09
CA VAL A 152 -2.93 -4.64 -1.13
C VAL A 152 -3.00 -3.15 -1.42
N GLY A 153 -1.85 -2.47 -1.49
CA GLY A 153 -1.79 -1.04 -1.75
C GLY A 153 -2.48 -0.64 -3.05
N HIS A 154 -2.19 -1.34 -4.14
CA HIS A 154 -2.84 -1.07 -5.44
C HIS A 154 -4.35 -1.31 -5.37
N THR A 155 -4.79 -2.36 -4.66
CA THR A 155 -6.23 -2.65 -4.55
C THR A 155 -6.96 -1.62 -3.70
N VAL A 156 -6.35 -1.15 -2.61
CA VAL A 156 -6.86 -0.03 -1.81
C VAL A 156 -7.04 1.19 -2.70
N MET A 157 -5.98 1.66 -3.36
CA MET A 157 -6.03 2.85 -4.24
C MET A 157 -7.09 2.70 -5.35
N LYS A 158 -7.22 1.50 -5.92
CA LYS A 158 -8.22 1.23 -6.97
C LYS A 158 -9.65 1.28 -6.46
N LEU A 159 -9.92 0.79 -5.25
CA LEU A 159 -11.29 0.65 -4.74
C LEU A 159 -11.77 1.88 -3.99
N THR A 160 -10.89 2.63 -3.33
CA THR A 160 -11.29 3.76 -2.49
C THR A 160 -11.56 5.03 -3.29
N GLY A 161 -11.18 5.07 -4.58
CA GLY A 161 -11.58 6.13 -5.51
C GLY A 161 -11.01 7.51 -5.20
N GLY A 162 -10.24 7.65 -4.11
CA GLY A 162 -9.42 8.83 -3.86
C GLY A 162 -8.35 8.94 -4.95
N GLN A 163 -7.96 10.18 -5.25
CA GLN A 163 -6.95 10.62 -6.22
C GLN A 163 -6.00 9.53 -6.76
N ASP A 164 -5.65 9.59 -8.05
CA ASP A 164 -4.76 8.62 -8.72
C ASP A 164 -3.36 8.50 -8.11
N ALA A 165 -3.04 9.28 -7.07
CA ALA A 165 -1.86 9.13 -6.23
C ALA A 165 -2.18 9.25 -4.74
N VAL A 166 -1.38 8.58 -3.91
CA VAL A 166 -1.41 8.73 -2.45
C VAL A 166 -0.17 9.49 -1.97
N CYS A 167 -0.35 10.38 -0.99
CA CYS A 167 0.77 11.04 -0.32
C CYS A 167 1.43 10.06 0.65
N LEU A 168 2.76 9.95 0.61
CA LEU A 168 3.53 9.08 1.48
C LEU A 168 4.06 9.89 2.65
N SER A 169 3.64 9.53 3.87
CA SER A 169 4.28 10.07 5.06
C SER A 169 5.65 9.42 5.25
N VAL A 170 6.66 10.23 5.56
CA VAL A 170 7.95 9.73 6.03
C VAL A 170 7.82 9.59 7.55
N GLY A 171 8.00 8.37 8.05
CA GLY A 171 8.23 8.19 9.49
C GLY A 171 9.43 9.04 9.92
N ARG A 172 9.41 9.56 11.15
CA ARG A 172 10.59 10.23 11.73
C ARG A 172 11.82 9.31 11.59
N PRO A 173 13.01 9.88 11.30
CA PRO A 173 14.24 9.12 11.09
C PRO A 173 14.54 8.18 12.25
#